data_AF-A0A1F8NXE9-F1
#
_entry.id   AF-A0A1F8NXE9-F1
#
_cell.length_a   1.000
_cell.length_b   1.000
_cell.length_c   1.000
_cell.angle_alpha   90.00
_cell.angle_beta   90.00
_cell.angle_gamma   90.00
#
_symmetry.space_group_name_H-M   'P 1'
#
loop_
_entity.id
_entity.type
_entity.pdbx_description
1 polymer ?
#
loop_
_entity_poly.entity_id
_entity_poly.type
_entity_poly.pdbx_seq_one_letter_code
_entity_poly.pdbx_strand_id
1 'polypeptide(L)'
;MLALDTYFDTYEAQTPDFVARIWLGDTYAGSHEFIGRTTDRDETNIPMVYLVDDTFGGGELQNLILEKDGTGRLYYRLGLSYAPTDLKLDPLDMGFVVQRIYEAVDDPEDVTRDEDGVWHIKAGARVRVRLTMVADNRRYHVALVDPLPAGLEIINPALAISGSIPQDPNSSDYRYGWWWWGPWFEHQNMRDQRAEAFASLLWEGVYNYSYVARATTPGTFVVPPAKAEEMYSPEVFGRSSTDWVVVE
;
A
#
# COMPACT_ATOMS: atom_id res chain seq x y z
N MET A 1 -4.25 -7.25 -34.34
CA MET A 1 -4.15 -8.71 -34.52
C MET A 1 -2.71 -9.19 -34.71
N LEU A 2 -1.82 -8.46 -35.42
CA LEU A 2 -0.43 -8.89 -35.65
C LEU A 2 0.39 -9.19 -34.37
N ALA A 3 0.19 -8.42 -33.30
CA ALA A 3 0.92 -8.59 -32.04
C ALA A 3 0.51 -9.86 -31.27
N LEU A 4 -0.79 -10.22 -31.29
CA LEU A 4 -1.30 -11.45 -30.67
C LEU A 4 -0.84 -12.69 -31.43
N ASP A 5 -0.83 -12.61 -32.77
CA ASP A 5 -0.32 -13.67 -33.65
C ASP A 5 1.17 -13.90 -33.41
N THR A 6 1.97 -12.83 -33.38
CA THR A 6 3.41 -12.90 -33.07
C THR A 6 3.66 -13.49 -31.68
N TYR A 7 2.88 -13.07 -30.68
CA TYR A 7 2.97 -13.62 -29.32
C TYR A 7 2.65 -15.12 -29.32
N PHE A 8 1.58 -15.53 -30.00
CA PHE A 8 1.17 -16.92 -30.08
C PHE A 8 2.25 -17.78 -30.75
N ASP A 9 2.78 -17.34 -31.88
CA ASP A 9 3.86 -18.04 -32.59
C ASP A 9 5.15 -18.12 -31.76
N THR A 10 5.41 -17.13 -30.91
CA THR A 10 6.62 -17.08 -30.07
C THR A 10 6.48 -17.92 -28.79
N TYR A 11 5.34 -17.83 -28.10
CA TYR A 11 5.18 -18.34 -26.73
C TYR A 11 4.19 -19.50 -26.61
N GLU A 12 3.27 -19.67 -27.58
CA GLU A 12 2.17 -20.65 -27.58
C GLU A 12 2.26 -21.67 -28.75
N ALA A 13 3.44 -21.76 -29.37
CA ALA A 13 3.70 -22.68 -30.49
C ALA A 13 3.45 -24.15 -30.11
N GLN A 14 3.75 -24.51 -28.87
CA GLN A 14 3.46 -25.82 -28.30
C GLN A 14 2.01 -25.90 -27.85
N THR A 15 1.30 -26.95 -28.27
CA THR A 15 0.00 -27.27 -27.68
C THR A 15 0.23 -27.68 -26.21
N PRO A 16 -0.48 -27.07 -25.24
CA PRO A 16 -0.40 -27.49 -23.84
C PRO A 16 -0.78 -28.96 -23.65
N ASP A 17 0.07 -29.68 -22.95
CA ASP A 17 -0.14 -31.04 -22.48
C ASP A 17 0.73 -31.21 -21.23
N PHE A 18 0.27 -30.66 -20.12
CA PHE A 18 1.00 -30.67 -18.86
C PHE A 18 0.08 -30.67 -17.64
N VAL A 19 0.62 -31.14 -16.52
CA VAL A 19 -0.02 -31.05 -15.20
C VAL A 19 0.73 -30.02 -14.38
N ALA A 20 -0.01 -29.06 -13.81
CA ALA A 20 0.49 -28.17 -12.78
C ALA A 20 0.11 -28.72 -11.41
N ARG A 21 1.06 -28.86 -10.50
CA ARG A 21 0.86 -29.38 -9.15
C ARG A 21 1.33 -28.35 -8.13
N ILE A 22 0.66 -28.29 -6.99
CA ILE A 22 0.85 -27.28 -5.95
C ILE A 22 1.08 -27.98 -4.61
N TRP A 23 2.11 -27.56 -3.88
CA TRP A 23 2.40 -28.03 -2.51
C TRP A 23 2.74 -26.86 -1.58
N LEU A 24 2.40 -27.03 -0.31
CA LEU A 24 2.81 -26.18 0.80
C LEU A 24 3.71 -27.00 1.72
N GLY A 25 5.02 -26.75 1.66
CA GLY A 25 6.02 -27.65 2.20
C GLY A 25 5.86 -29.03 1.58
N ASP A 26 5.62 -30.03 2.43
CA ASP A 26 5.36 -31.41 2.02
C ASP A 26 3.85 -31.71 1.79
N THR A 27 2.97 -30.75 2.08
CA THR A 27 1.51 -30.91 1.99
C THR A 27 1.03 -30.66 0.57
N TYR A 28 0.40 -31.67 -0.04
CA TYR A 28 -0.23 -31.53 -1.35
C TYR A 28 -1.45 -30.61 -1.29
N ALA A 29 -1.45 -29.54 -2.07
CA ALA A 29 -2.52 -28.54 -2.10
C ALA A 29 -3.47 -28.71 -3.30
N GLY A 30 -3.01 -29.32 -4.39
CA GLY A 30 -3.87 -29.62 -5.54
C GLY A 30 -3.10 -29.72 -6.87
N SER A 31 -3.84 -30.01 -7.94
CA SER A 31 -3.32 -30.03 -9.31
C SER A 31 -4.37 -29.65 -10.34
N HIS A 32 -3.91 -29.16 -11.48
CA HIS A 32 -4.73 -28.89 -12.67
C HIS A 32 -4.07 -29.48 -13.91
N GLU A 33 -4.88 -30.10 -14.77
CA GLU A 33 -4.42 -30.66 -16.05
C GLU A 33 -4.75 -29.69 -17.19
N PHE A 34 -3.74 -29.39 -18.00
CA PHE A 34 -3.86 -28.50 -19.15
C PHE A 34 -3.64 -29.30 -20.43
N ILE A 35 -4.73 -29.65 -21.11
CA ILE A 35 -4.71 -30.43 -22.35
C ILE A 35 -5.37 -29.63 -23.46
N GLY A 36 -4.61 -29.38 -24.53
CA GLY A 36 -5.07 -28.57 -25.65
C GLY A 36 -5.04 -27.07 -25.34
N ARG A 37 -5.63 -26.28 -26.23
CA ARG A 37 -5.67 -24.82 -26.09
C ARG A 37 -7.03 -24.40 -25.54
N THR A 38 -7.02 -23.78 -24.37
CA THR A 38 -8.20 -23.17 -23.75
C THR A 38 -7.87 -21.78 -23.23
N THR A 39 -8.90 -20.93 -23.11
CA THR A 39 -8.83 -19.65 -22.40
C THR A 39 -9.34 -19.75 -20.96
N ASP A 40 -9.78 -20.94 -20.55
CA ASP A 40 -10.24 -21.20 -19.20
C ASP A 40 -9.10 -21.02 -18.20
N ARG A 41 -9.48 -20.71 -16.96
CA ARG A 41 -8.55 -20.49 -15.86
C ARG A 41 -8.94 -21.39 -14.72
N ASP A 42 -7.95 -22.08 -14.19
CA ASP A 42 -8.11 -22.87 -12.99
C ASP A 42 -7.64 -22.08 -11.76
N GLU A 43 -8.35 -22.24 -10.66
CA GLU A 43 -8.09 -21.55 -9.40
C GLU A 43 -8.07 -22.56 -8.25
N THR A 44 -7.05 -22.47 -7.41
CA THR A 44 -6.96 -23.22 -6.15
C THR A 44 -6.99 -22.24 -5.00
N ASN A 45 -8.04 -22.30 -4.18
CA ASN A 45 -8.14 -21.53 -2.96
C ASN A 45 -7.64 -22.34 -1.77
N ILE A 46 -6.61 -21.85 -1.10
CA ILE A 46 -6.08 -22.44 0.13
C ILE A 46 -6.57 -21.61 1.31
N PRO A 47 -7.46 -22.16 2.17
CA PRO A 47 -7.93 -21.44 3.34
C PRO A 47 -6.80 -21.08 4.30
N MET A 48 -6.84 -19.88 4.89
CA MET A 48 -5.81 -19.39 5.82
C MET A 48 -5.53 -20.35 6.99
N VAL A 49 -6.53 -21.14 7.43
CA VAL A 49 -6.35 -22.13 8.49
C VAL A 49 -5.21 -23.10 8.18
N TYR A 50 -5.02 -23.50 6.92
CA TYR A 50 -3.93 -24.41 6.52
C TYR A 50 -2.55 -23.74 6.58
N LEU A 51 -2.48 -22.41 6.55
CA LEU A 51 -1.23 -21.66 6.62
C LEU A 51 -0.83 -21.32 8.06
N VAL A 52 -1.77 -21.37 9.00
CA VAL A 52 -1.53 -21.00 10.41
C VAL A 52 -1.60 -22.19 11.36
N ASP A 53 -2.24 -23.29 10.97
CA ASP A 53 -2.36 -24.49 11.82
C ASP A 53 -1.07 -25.32 11.76
N ASP A 54 -0.42 -25.46 12.91
CA ASP A 54 0.83 -26.19 13.12
C ASP A 54 0.77 -27.64 12.60
N THR A 55 -0.42 -28.26 12.52
CA THR A 55 -0.58 -29.63 11.99
C THR A 55 -0.25 -29.74 10.50
N PHE A 56 -0.34 -28.63 9.76
CA PHE A 56 0.07 -28.50 8.37
C PHE A 56 1.42 -27.77 8.23
N GLY A 57 2.18 -27.67 9.34
CA GLY A 57 3.41 -26.87 9.43
C GLY A 57 3.16 -25.37 9.48
N GLY A 58 1.92 -24.95 9.75
CA GLY A 58 1.55 -23.54 9.85
C GLY A 58 2.34 -22.81 10.96
N GLY A 59 2.42 -21.49 10.86
CA GLY A 59 3.17 -20.67 11.82
C GLY A 59 4.68 -20.60 11.59
N GLU A 60 5.24 -21.45 10.72
CA GLU A 60 6.64 -21.39 10.27
C GLU A 60 6.74 -20.98 8.79
N LEU A 61 7.96 -20.60 8.36
CA LEU A 61 8.23 -20.30 6.96
C LEU A 61 8.09 -21.57 6.12
N GLN A 62 7.10 -21.60 5.24
CA GLN A 62 6.87 -22.72 4.33
C GLN A 62 7.20 -22.36 2.88
N ASN A 63 7.69 -23.36 2.13
CA ASN A 63 7.86 -23.25 0.69
C ASN A 63 6.53 -23.49 -0.01
N LEU A 64 6.11 -22.57 -0.87
CA LEU A 64 5.07 -22.83 -1.87
C LEU A 64 5.73 -23.37 -3.14
N ILE A 65 5.47 -24.63 -3.47
CA ILE A 65 6.07 -25.30 -4.62
C ILE A 65 5.04 -25.41 -5.73
N LEU A 66 5.41 -24.90 -6.91
CA LEU A 66 4.67 -25.09 -8.16
C LEU A 66 5.52 -25.96 -9.10
N GLU A 67 5.03 -27.15 -9.42
CA GLU A 67 5.66 -28.04 -10.39
C GLU A 67 4.83 -28.08 -11.67
N LYS A 68 5.52 -28.02 -12.81
CA LYS A 68 4.92 -28.20 -14.13
C LYS A 68 5.56 -29.41 -14.80
N ASP A 69 4.76 -30.40 -15.12
CA ASP A 69 5.21 -31.64 -15.72
C ASP A 69 4.51 -31.85 -17.07
N GLY A 70 5.26 -31.83 -18.17
CA GLY A 70 4.75 -31.94 -19.54
C GLY A 70 5.15 -30.78 -20.46
N THR A 71 4.46 -30.65 -21.60
CA THR A 71 4.78 -29.72 -22.70
C THR A 71 3.91 -28.48 -22.68
N GLY A 72 4.45 -27.32 -23.06
CA GLY A 72 3.74 -26.04 -23.02
C GLY A 72 4.12 -25.17 -21.82
N ARG A 73 3.54 -23.97 -21.77
CA ARG A 73 3.90 -22.91 -20.82
C ARG A 73 2.82 -22.74 -19.76
N LEU A 74 3.25 -22.71 -18.49
CA LEU A 74 2.37 -22.39 -17.36
C LEU A 74 2.44 -20.89 -17.07
N TYR A 75 1.28 -20.25 -17.13
CA TYR A 75 1.07 -18.91 -16.59
C TYR A 75 0.36 -19.03 -15.26
N TYR A 76 0.86 -18.36 -14.23
CA TYR A 76 0.27 -18.43 -12.90
C TYR A 76 0.30 -17.06 -12.23
N ARG A 77 -0.62 -16.88 -11.28
CA ARG A 77 -0.63 -15.73 -10.36
C ARG A 77 -0.81 -16.27 -8.96
N LEU A 78 0.00 -15.75 -8.04
CA LEU A 78 -0.14 -16.03 -6.61
C LEU A 78 -0.72 -14.79 -5.93
N GLY A 79 -1.68 -15.01 -5.05
CA GLY A 79 -2.28 -13.97 -4.23
C GLY A 79 -2.44 -14.46 -2.81
N LEU A 80 -2.06 -13.63 -1.84
CA LEU A 80 -2.26 -13.88 -0.43
C LEU A 80 -3.02 -12.70 0.17
N SER A 81 -4.18 -12.97 0.76
CA SER A 81 -4.94 -11.99 1.53
C SER A 81 -4.92 -12.41 2.99
N TYR A 82 -4.42 -11.54 3.86
CA TYR A 82 -4.26 -11.82 5.27
C TYR A 82 -4.54 -10.57 6.11
N ALA A 83 -4.94 -10.81 7.37
CA ALA A 83 -4.99 -9.79 8.39
C ALA A 83 -3.91 -10.11 9.43
N PRO A 84 -2.95 -9.20 9.68
CA PRO A 84 -1.98 -9.39 10.75
C PRO A 84 -2.68 -9.54 12.11
N THR A 85 -2.17 -10.44 12.95
CA THR A 85 -2.63 -10.60 14.34
C THR A 85 -2.04 -9.54 15.26
N ASP A 86 -0.82 -9.09 14.97
CA ASP A 86 -0.19 -7.93 15.60
C ASP A 86 -0.49 -6.66 14.79
N LEU A 87 -1.03 -5.66 15.46
CA LEU A 87 -1.30 -4.35 14.86
C LEU A 87 -0.02 -3.51 14.76
N LYS A 88 1.06 -3.88 15.46
CA LYS A 88 2.37 -3.25 15.35
C LYS A 88 3.08 -3.81 14.13
N LEU A 89 2.95 -3.10 13.02
CA LEU A 89 3.60 -3.49 11.78
C LEU A 89 4.84 -2.64 11.55
N ASP A 90 5.94 -3.32 11.23
CA ASP A 90 7.15 -2.68 10.72
C ASP A 90 6.90 -2.06 9.34
N PRO A 91 7.66 -1.03 8.94
CA PRO A 91 7.58 -0.52 7.58
C PRO A 91 8.02 -1.61 6.60
N LEU A 92 7.44 -1.60 5.40
CA LEU A 92 7.77 -2.58 4.36
C LEU A 92 7.92 -1.86 3.03
N ASP A 93 9.04 -2.13 2.36
CA ASP A 93 9.37 -1.66 1.02
C ASP A 93 9.28 -2.82 0.03
N MET A 94 8.34 -2.70 -0.91
CA MET A 94 8.16 -3.58 -2.07
C MET A 94 8.08 -2.71 -3.35
N GLY A 95 8.89 -1.67 -3.44
CA GLY A 95 8.94 -0.73 -4.57
C GLY A 95 8.54 0.71 -4.22
N PHE A 96 8.07 0.93 -2.99
CA PHE A 96 7.92 2.26 -2.41
C PHE A 96 8.44 2.26 -0.97
N VAL A 97 9.06 3.37 -0.56
CA VAL A 97 9.30 3.67 0.86
C VAL A 97 8.32 4.74 1.28
N VAL A 98 7.57 4.52 2.37
CA VAL A 98 6.59 5.47 2.89
C VAL A 98 6.90 5.80 4.33
N GLN A 99 6.95 7.09 4.65
CA GLN A 99 7.11 7.61 5.99
C GLN A 99 5.98 8.58 6.32
N ARG A 100 5.52 8.57 7.57
CA ARG A 100 4.52 9.49 8.09
C ARG A 100 5.09 10.21 9.31
N ILE A 101 4.86 11.51 9.37
CA ILE A 101 5.15 12.32 10.55
C ILE A 101 3.98 13.27 10.86
N TYR A 102 3.84 13.63 12.13
CA TYR A 102 2.89 14.62 12.59
C TYR A 102 3.64 15.89 13.01
N GLU A 103 3.20 17.03 12.52
CA GLU A 103 3.78 18.34 12.82
C GLU A 103 2.72 19.23 13.46
N ALA A 104 3.05 19.94 14.53
CA ALA A 104 2.17 20.97 15.04
C ALA A 104 2.03 22.12 14.04
N VAL A 105 0.82 22.67 13.91
CA VAL A 105 0.55 23.81 13.02
C VAL A 105 0.62 25.13 13.75
N ASP A 106 0.14 25.18 15.00
CA ASP A 106 -0.07 26.40 15.76
C ASP A 106 1.01 26.61 16.84
N ASP A 107 1.04 25.71 17.83
CA ASP A 107 2.04 25.70 18.89
C ASP A 107 2.94 24.46 18.74
N PRO A 108 4.27 24.59 18.60
CA PRO A 108 5.20 23.45 18.54
C PRO A 108 5.05 22.43 19.69
N GLU A 109 4.55 22.84 20.85
CA GLU A 109 4.31 21.95 21.99
C GLU A 109 3.02 21.11 21.86
N ASP A 110 2.13 21.44 20.92
CA ASP A 110 0.85 20.72 20.74
C ASP A 110 1.04 19.31 20.14
N VAL A 111 2.19 19.02 19.52
CA VAL A 111 2.50 17.71 18.94
C VAL A 111 3.90 17.30 19.37
N THR A 112 3.99 16.23 20.15
CA THR A 112 5.27 15.67 20.60
C THR A 112 5.33 14.18 20.31
N ARG A 113 6.53 13.62 20.36
CA ARG A 113 6.77 12.19 20.21
C ARG A 113 7.65 11.72 21.35
N ASP A 114 7.21 10.69 22.06
CA ASP A 114 7.97 10.12 23.18
C ASP A 114 9.06 9.13 22.74
N GLU A 115 9.80 8.59 23.71
CA GLU A 115 10.91 7.65 23.48
C GLU A 115 10.44 6.30 22.91
N ASP A 116 9.19 5.91 23.19
CA ASP A 116 8.56 4.70 22.65
C ASP A 116 8.01 4.93 21.23
N GLY A 117 8.11 6.16 20.72
CA GLY A 117 7.69 6.55 19.39
C GLY A 117 6.20 6.85 19.26
N VAL A 118 5.47 6.96 20.39
CA VAL A 118 4.06 7.35 20.45
C VAL A 118 3.93 8.86 20.27
N TRP A 119 2.96 9.27 19.46
CA TRP A 119 2.65 10.67 19.23
C TRP A 119 1.64 11.17 20.25
N HIS A 120 1.93 12.28 20.90
CA HIS A 120 1.03 12.96 21.83
C HIS A 120 0.56 14.27 21.20
N ILE A 121 -0.76 14.44 21.13
CA ILE A 121 -1.40 15.54 20.41
C ILE A 121 -2.43 16.20 21.32
N LYS A 122 -2.31 17.51 21.51
CA LYS A 122 -3.26 18.24 22.34
C LYS A 122 -4.65 18.31 21.72
N ALA A 123 -5.69 18.08 22.51
CA ALA A 123 -7.08 18.19 22.08
C ALA A 123 -7.40 19.61 21.57
N GLY A 124 -8.02 19.68 20.39
CA GLY A 124 -8.33 20.92 19.68
C GLY A 124 -7.21 21.45 18.78
N ALA A 125 -5.97 20.94 18.94
CA ALA A 125 -4.83 21.38 18.14
C ALA A 125 -4.99 21.02 16.65
N ARG A 126 -4.39 21.84 15.79
CA ARG A 126 -4.24 21.52 14.37
C ARG A 126 -2.89 20.84 14.15
N VAL A 127 -2.95 19.74 13.42
CA VAL A 127 -1.81 18.88 13.14
C VAL A 127 -1.67 18.74 11.64
N ARG A 128 -0.48 18.99 11.11
CA ARG A 128 -0.14 18.67 9.74
C ARG A 128 0.40 17.25 9.70
N VAL A 129 -0.29 16.39 8.98
CA VAL A 129 0.21 15.05 8.66
C VAL A 129 1.04 15.19 7.38
N ARG A 130 2.30 14.76 7.43
CA ARG A 130 3.20 14.75 6.27
C ARG A 130 3.59 13.33 5.95
N LEU A 131 3.33 12.93 4.72
CA LEU A 131 3.78 11.70 4.12
C LEU A 131 4.93 11.99 3.18
N THR A 132 6.01 11.23 3.33
CA THR A 132 7.11 11.18 2.37
C THR A 132 7.09 9.82 1.71
N MET A 133 6.97 9.81 0.39
CA MET A 133 6.96 8.62 -0.45
C MET A 133 8.17 8.66 -1.37
N VAL A 134 8.95 7.58 -1.39
CA VAL A 134 10.06 7.40 -2.32
C VAL A 134 9.69 6.33 -3.34
N ALA A 135 9.82 6.67 -4.61
CA ALA A 135 9.75 5.73 -5.72
C ALA A 135 11.16 5.58 -6.32
N ASP A 136 11.69 4.37 -6.32
CA ASP A 136 13.01 4.04 -6.87
C ASP A 136 13.05 4.02 -8.40
N ASN A 137 11.90 3.82 -9.02
CA ASN A 137 11.69 3.73 -10.47
C ASN A 137 10.41 4.45 -10.87
N ARG A 138 10.20 4.60 -12.17
CA ARG A 138 8.93 5.09 -12.72
C ARG A 138 7.77 4.16 -12.36
N ARG A 139 6.68 4.72 -11.82
CA ARG A 139 5.49 4.00 -11.35
C ARG A 139 4.24 4.46 -12.06
N TYR A 140 3.28 3.55 -12.25
CA TYR A 140 2.03 3.82 -12.97
C TYR A 140 0.81 3.59 -12.10
N HIS A 141 -0.20 4.46 -12.26
CA HIS A 141 -1.47 4.38 -11.54
C HIS A 141 -1.26 4.20 -10.03
N VAL A 142 -0.56 5.15 -9.43
CA VAL A 142 -0.18 5.10 -8.02
C VAL A 142 -1.29 5.66 -7.15
N ALA A 143 -1.59 4.94 -6.07
CA ALA A 143 -2.43 5.41 -4.98
C ALA A 143 -1.59 5.52 -3.70
N LEU A 144 -1.56 6.71 -3.09
CA LEU A 144 -1.07 6.94 -1.74
C LEU A 144 -2.28 7.10 -0.82
N VAL A 145 -2.41 6.23 0.16
CA VAL A 145 -3.53 6.17 1.10
C VAL A 145 -3.00 6.24 2.53
N ASP A 146 -3.53 7.17 3.31
CA ASP A 146 -3.17 7.35 4.71
C ASP A 146 -4.42 7.25 5.61
N PRO A 147 -4.61 6.11 6.29
CA PRO A 147 -5.65 5.96 7.30
C PRO A 147 -5.44 6.93 8.46
N LEU A 148 -6.49 7.66 8.83
CA LEU A 148 -6.41 8.62 9.93
C LEU A 148 -6.52 7.93 11.30
N PRO A 149 -5.85 8.47 12.33
CA PRO A 149 -6.17 8.14 13.72
C PRO A 149 -7.62 8.54 14.00
N ALA A 150 -8.39 7.70 14.71
CA ALA A 150 -9.81 8.00 14.96
C ALA A 150 -10.06 9.27 15.80
N GLY A 151 -9.06 9.77 16.52
CA GLY A 151 -9.13 11.05 17.25
C GLY A 151 -8.86 12.29 16.39
N LEU A 152 -8.49 12.14 15.11
CA LEU A 152 -8.21 13.24 14.20
C LEU A 152 -9.27 13.34 13.10
N GLU A 153 -9.59 14.58 12.70
CA GLU A 153 -10.50 14.87 11.59
C GLU A 153 -9.82 15.79 10.57
N ILE A 154 -9.84 15.41 9.28
CA ILE A 154 -9.25 16.24 8.21
C ILE A 154 -9.97 17.58 8.11
N ILE A 155 -9.21 18.67 8.07
CA ILE A 155 -9.72 19.99 7.68
C ILE A 155 -9.68 20.08 6.16
N ASN A 156 -10.83 19.90 5.50
CA ASN A 156 -10.91 19.95 4.05
C ASN A 156 -11.03 21.41 3.53
N PRO A 157 -10.00 21.94 2.84
CA PRO A 157 -9.99 23.33 2.36
C PRO A 157 -10.99 23.61 1.23
N ALA A 158 -11.52 22.58 0.58
CA ALA A 158 -12.53 22.74 -0.46
C ALA A 158 -13.92 23.09 0.09
N LEU A 159 -14.15 22.95 1.39
CA LEU A 159 -15.40 23.30 2.03
C LEU A 159 -15.40 24.78 2.42
N ALA A 160 -16.43 25.53 1.99
CA ALA A 160 -16.54 26.98 2.20
C ALA A 160 -16.49 27.44 3.68
N ILE A 161 -16.62 26.51 4.62
CA ILE A 161 -16.69 26.75 6.07
C ILE A 161 -15.40 26.31 6.79
N SER A 162 -14.43 25.71 6.09
CA SER A 162 -13.14 25.34 6.70
C SER A 162 -12.33 26.60 7.03
N GLY A 163 -11.78 26.68 8.24
CA GLY A 163 -10.86 27.75 8.62
C GLY A 163 -9.61 27.78 7.73
N SER A 164 -8.88 28.90 7.70
CA SER A 164 -7.67 29.04 6.90
C SER A 164 -6.59 28.03 7.35
N ILE A 165 -6.07 27.26 6.40
CA ILE A 165 -4.95 26.35 6.62
C ILE A 165 -3.65 27.14 6.38
N PRO A 166 -2.76 27.28 7.37
CA PRO A 166 -1.48 27.94 7.17
C PRO A 166 -0.66 27.23 6.10
N GLN A 167 -0.06 28.00 5.18
CA GLN A 167 0.84 27.44 4.17
C GLN A 167 2.01 26.73 4.84
N ASP A 168 2.39 25.59 4.27
CA ASP A 168 3.51 24.79 4.76
C ASP A 168 4.85 25.44 4.34
N PRO A 169 5.65 25.95 5.28
CA PRO A 169 6.93 26.59 4.99
C PRO A 169 7.99 25.62 4.44
N ASN A 170 7.78 24.30 4.61
CA ASN A 170 8.66 23.25 4.10
C ASN A 170 8.13 22.58 2.82
N SER A 171 7.04 23.08 2.24
CA SER A 171 6.48 22.52 1.01
C SER A 171 7.53 22.56 -0.12
N SER A 172 7.76 21.39 -0.74
CA SER A 172 8.73 21.23 -1.82
C SER A 172 8.36 22.01 -3.09
N ASP A 173 7.12 22.46 -3.22
CA ASP A 173 6.64 23.35 -4.28
C ASP A 173 7.47 24.63 -4.42
N TYR A 174 8.18 25.06 -3.36
CA TYR A 174 8.94 26.31 -3.38
C TYR A 174 10.46 26.16 -3.47
N ARG A 175 11.03 24.95 -3.33
CA ARG A 175 12.51 24.79 -3.28
C ARG A 175 13.18 24.60 -4.64
N TYR A 176 12.43 24.31 -5.69
CA TYR A 176 12.92 24.31 -7.07
C TYR A 176 12.18 25.38 -7.87
N GLY A 177 12.87 26.49 -8.16
CA GLY A 177 12.34 27.65 -8.88
C GLY A 177 12.04 27.41 -10.37
N TRP A 178 11.22 26.42 -10.70
CA TRP A 178 10.71 26.18 -12.06
C TRP A 178 9.17 26.16 -12.04
N TRP A 179 8.63 27.24 -12.60
CA TRP A 179 7.26 27.75 -12.48
C TRP A 179 6.17 26.98 -13.27
N TRP A 180 5.99 25.65 -13.14
CA TRP A 180 4.90 24.96 -13.89
C TRP A 180 4.27 23.68 -13.28
N TRP A 181 4.74 23.13 -12.17
CA TRP A 181 4.16 21.87 -11.66
C TRP A 181 3.33 22.14 -10.42
N GLY A 182 2.03 21.86 -10.49
CA GLY A 182 1.16 21.72 -9.33
C GLY A 182 1.53 20.48 -8.51
N PRO A 183 0.66 20.01 -7.61
CA PRO A 183 0.95 18.80 -6.85
C PRO A 183 1.30 17.62 -7.78
N TRP A 184 2.14 16.71 -7.30
CA TRP A 184 2.53 15.51 -8.06
C TRP A 184 1.35 14.56 -8.36
N PHE A 185 0.22 14.75 -7.67
CA PHE A 185 -1.00 13.97 -7.81
C PHE A 185 -2.02 14.71 -8.68
N GLU A 186 -2.80 13.95 -9.44
CA GLU A 186 -3.89 14.44 -10.28
C GLU A 186 -5.20 14.58 -9.50
N HIS A 187 -5.37 13.77 -8.46
CA HIS A 187 -6.59 13.73 -7.66
C HIS A 187 -6.26 13.48 -6.19
N GLN A 188 -7.05 14.08 -5.30
CA GLN A 188 -7.01 13.78 -3.87
C GLN A 188 -8.42 13.65 -3.31
N ASN A 189 -8.57 12.74 -2.35
CA ASN A 189 -9.79 12.63 -1.53
C ASN A 189 -9.44 12.84 -0.07
N MET A 190 -10.23 13.67 0.59
CA MET A 190 -10.20 13.83 2.04
C MET A 190 -11.49 13.21 2.57
N ARG A 191 -11.39 11.97 3.06
CA ARG A 191 -12.50 11.22 3.65
C ARG A 191 -12.39 11.27 5.17
N ASP A 192 -13.49 10.97 5.85
CA ASP A 192 -13.55 10.99 7.32
C ASP A 192 -12.47 10.11 7.97
N GLN A 193 -12.19 8.95 7.36
CA GLN A 193 -11.29 7.94 7.91
C GLN A 193 -9.91 7.88 7.25
N ARG A 194 -9.66 8.64 6.18
CA ARG A 194 -8.38 8.60 5.43
C ARG A 194 -8.20 9.73 4.44
N ALA A 195 -6.95 10.08 4.17
CA ALA A 195 -6.56 10.90 3.03
C ALA A 195 -6.06 10.00 1.88
N GLU A 196 -6.35 10.38 0.64
CA GLU A 196 -5.93 9.66 -0.57
C GLU A 196 -5.36 10.64 -1.59
N ALA A 197 -4.28 10.28 -2.27
CA ALA A 197 -3.71 10.99 -3.41
C ALA A 197 -3.40 10.01 -4.54
N PHE A 198 -3.73 10.39 -5.79
CA PHE A 198 -3.62 9.52 -6.96
C PHE A 198 -2.83 10.19 -8.08
N ALA A 199 -1.96 9.43 -8.73
CA ALA A 199 -1.20 9.87 -9.90
C ALA A 199 -1.20 8.79 -10.98
N SER A 200 -1.48 9.14 -12.23
CA SER A 200 -1.38 8.17 -13.33
C SER A 200 0.07 7.79 -13.64
N LEU A 201 1.01 8.70 -13.36
CA LEU A 201 2.44 8.51 -13.58
C LEU A 201 3.25 9.21 -12.49
N LEU A 202 4.19 8.48 -11.90
CA LEU A 202 5.27 9.03 -11.08
C LEU A 202 6.61 8.67 -11.69
N TRP A 203 7.52 9.64 -11.73
CA TRP A 203 8.94 9.38 -12.02
C TRP A 203 9.63 8.84 -10.77
N GLU A 204 10.86 8.39 -10.91
CA GLU A 204 11.72 8.12 -9.76
C GLU A 204 11.97 9.41 -8.96
N GLY A 205 11.92 9.33 -7.64
CA GLY A 205 12.14 10.49 -6.78
C GLY A 205 11.45 10.42 -5.42
N VAL A 206 11.49 11.55 -4.73
CA VAL A 206 10.89 11.75 -3.42
C VAL A 206 9.72 12.70 -3.53
N TYR A 207 8.56 12.25 -3.08
CA TYR A 207 7.29 12.95 -3.15
C TYR A 207 6.79 13.23 -1.74
N ASN A 208 6.34 14.46 -1.52
CA ASN A 208 5.71 14.84 -0.27
C ASN A 208 4.21 15.05 -0.49
N TYR A 209 3.41 14.53 0.42
CA TYR A 209 1.98 14.81 0.50
C TYR A 209 1.67 15.25 1.93
N SER A 210 0.87 16.30 2.08
CA SER A 210 0.51 16.79 3.41
C SER A 210 -0.90 17.32 3.43
N TYR A 211 -1.57 17.09 4.56
CA TYR A 211 -2.88 17.64 4.86
C TYR A 211 -2.93 18.04 6.32
N VAL A 212 -3.89 18.88 6.68
CA VAL A 212 -4.09 19.30 8.08
C VAL A 212 -5.33 18.61 8.63
N ALA A 213 -5.20 18.10 9.85
CA ALA A 213 -6.29 17.55 10.64
C ALA A 213 -6.40 18.32 11.97
N ARG A 214 -7.55 18.21 12.62
CA ARG A 214 -7.78 18.69 13.98
C ARG A 214 -7.90 17.50 14.92
N ALA A 215 -7.27 17.57 16.08
CA ALA A 215 -7.50 16.60 17.14
C ALA A 215 -8.83 16.89 17.85
N THR A 216 -9.81 16.01 17.73
CA THR A 216 -11.18 16.27 18.22
C THR A 216 -11.54 15.42 19.42
N THR A 217 -11.23 14.13 19.39
CA THR A 217 -11.66 13.17 20.42
C THR A 217 -10.47 12.68 21.23
N PRO A 218 -10.40 12.99 22.54
CA PRO A 218 -9.36 12.46 23.43
C PRO A 218 -9.38 10.94 23.51
N GLY A 219 -8.21 10.32 23.58
CA GLY A 219 -8.05 8.86 23.65
C GLY A 219 -6.75 8.36 23.03
N THR A 220 -6.54 7.05 23.10
CA THR A 220 -5.38 6.38 22.50
C THR A 220 -5.82 5.57 21.28
N PHE A 221 -5.19 5.82 20.15
CA PHE A 221 -5.57 5.26 18.86
C PHE A 221 -4.38 4.59 18.19
N VAL A 222 -4.59 3.37 17.72
CA VAL A 222 -3.70 2.73 16.75
C VAL A 222 -3.95 3.34 15.38
N VAL A 223 -2.88 3.69 14.68
CA VAL A 223 -2.96 4.28 13.35
C VAL A 223 -2.39 3.29 12.35
N PRO A 224 -3.24 2.74 11.45
CA PRO A 224 -2.75 1.85 10.41
C PRO A 224 -1.66 2.52 9.56
N PRO A 225 -0.71 1.74 9.01
CA PRO A 225 0.30 2.27 8.11
C PRO A 225 -0.27 3.07 6.95
N ALA A 226 0.36 4.19 6.62
CA ALA A 226 0.19 4.81 5.32
C ALA A 226 0.76 3.89 4.24
N LYS A 227 0.07 3.74 3.11
CA LYS A 227 0.42 2.81 2.03
C LYS A 227 0.48 3.54 0.68
N ALA A 228 1.54 3.31 -0.08
CA ALA A 228 1.62 3.62 -1.50
C ALA A 228 1.61 2.32 -2.29
N GLU A 229 0.88 2.25 -3.41
CA GLU A 229 0.88 1.07 -4.28
C GLU A 229 0.59 1.43 -5.75
N GLU A 230 1.04 0.58 -6.67
CA GLU A 230 0.49 0.57 -8.03
C GLU A 230 -0.87 -0.13 -8.03
N MET A 231 -1.93 0.56 -8.43
CA MET A 231 -3.31 0.06 -8.36
C MET A 231 -3.55 -1.23 -9.17
N TYR A 232 -2.76 -1.45 -10.22
CA TYR A 232 -2.90 -2.60 -11.13
C TYR A 232 -1.76 -3.63 -10.99
N SER A 233 -0.78 -3.37 -10.12
CA SER A 233 0.32 -4.26 -9.76
C SER A 233 0.51 -4.24 -8.24
N PRO A 234 -0.46 -4.74 -7.45
CA PRO A 234 -0.50 -4.54 -6.00
C PRO A 234 0.67 -5.20 -5.24
N GLU A 235 1.44 -6.07 -5.89
CA GLU A 235 2.72 -6.56 -5.41
C GLU A 235 3.81 -5.47 -5.32
N VAL A 236 3.65 -4.38 -6.07
CA VAL A 236 4.47 -3.16 -6.01
C VAL A 236 3.82 -2.18 -5.04
N PHE A 237 4.29 -2.18 -3.81
CA PHE A 237 3.76 -1.30 -2.77
C PHE A 237 4.83 -0.90 -1.75
N GLY A 238 4.47 0.00 -0.87
CA GLY A 238 5.25 0.35 0.31
C GLY A 238 4.32 0.80 1.40
N ARG A 239 4.69 0.56 2.65
CA ARG A 239 3.92 1.05 3.79
C ARG A 239 4.83 1.52 4.92
N SER A 240 4.36 2.53 5.65
CA SER A 240 5.01 2.99 6.87
C SER A 240 4.91 1.93 7.98
N SER A 241 5.51 2.24 9.13
CA SER A 241 5.18 1.54 10.37
C SER A 241 3.76 1.90 10.83
N THR A 242 3.21 1.07 11.71
CA THR A 242 2.09 1.48 12.57
C THR A 242 2.54 2.60 13.50
N ASP A 243 1.69 3.60 13.68
CA ASP A 243 1.88 4.62 14.72
C ASP A 243 0.84 4.45 15.83
N TRP A 244 1.16 4.99 17.00
CA TRP A 244 0.20 5.19 18.09
C TRP A 244 0.05 6.69 18.33
N VAL A 245 -1.19 7.14 18.46
CA VAL A 245 -1.52 8.55 18.70
C VAL A 245 -2.37 8.64 19.97
N VAL A 246 -1.92 9.46 20.91
CA VAL A 246 -2.66 9.86 22.10
C VAL A 246 -3.16 11.29 21.87
N VAL A 247 -4.47 11.49 22.02
CA VAL A 247 -5.10 12.82 22.03
C VAL A 247 -5.48 13.17 23.47
N GLU A 248 -4.97 14.29 23.98
CA GLU A 248 -5.10 14.69 25.40
C GLU A 248 -5.34 16.19 25.65
#